data_AF-A0A3S4W0Y2-F1
#
_entry.id   AF-A0A3S4W0Y2-F1
#
_cell.length_a   1.000
_cell.length_b   1.000
_cell.length_c   1.000
_cell.angle_alpha   90.00
_cell.angle_beta   90.00
_cell.angle_gamma   90.00
#
_symmetry.space_group_name_H-M   'P 1'
#
loop_
_entity.id
_entity.type
_entity.pdbx_description
1 polymer ?
#
loop_
_entity_poly.entity_id
_entity_poly.type
_entity_poly.pdbx_seq_one_letter_code
_entity_poly.pdbx_strand_id
1 'polypeptide(L)' 'MQFSISRENLLKPLQQVCGVLSSRPNIPVLNNVLLQIENNRLTITGTDLEVELSTQTQLSSSTTNGNFTIPAKNS' A
#
# COMPACT_ATOMS: atom_id res chain seq x y z
N MET A 1 0.88 10.78 -10.34
CA MET A 1 -0.09 10.81 -9.22
C MET A 1 0.44 11.69 -8.11
N GLN A 2 -0.44 12.43 -7.42
CA GLN A 2 -0.04 13.32 -6.33
C GLN A 2 -1.11 13.30 -5.23
N PHE A 3 -0.68 13.03 -3.99
CA PHE A 3 -1.50 13.05 -2.78
C PHE A 3 -0.64 13.42 -1.58
N SER A 4 -1.29 13.82 -0.48
CA SER A 4 -0.66 14.14 0.79
C SER A 4 -1.33 13.40 1.92
N ILE A 5 -0.53 12.88 2.86
CA ILE A 5 -0.96 12.14 4.05
C ILE A 5 0.08 12.36 5.15
N SER A 6 -0.35 12.39 6.42
CA SER A 6 0.59 12.43 7.54
C SER A 6 1.37 11.13 7.66
N ARG A 7 2.60 11.23 8.17
CA ARG A 7 3.45 10.06 8.41
C ARG A 7 2.78 9.06 9.35
N GLU A 8 2.14 9.52 10.43
CA GLU A 8 1.45 8.61 11.36
C GLU A 8 0.33 7.82 10.67
N ASN A 9 -0.45 8.48 9.81
CA ASN A 9 -1.59 7.87 9.12
C ASN A 9 -1.17 6.92 8.00
N LEU A 10 0.07 7.05 7.48
CA LEU A 10 0.62 6.14 6.47
C LEU A 10 1.36 4.95 7.10
N LEU A 11 2.14 5.19 8.17
CA LEU A 11 3.10 4.22 8.68
C LEU A 11 2.43 2.95 9.23
N LYS A 12 1.40 3.11 10.06
CA LYS A 12 0.72 1.97 10.69
C LYS A 12 0.01 1.07 9.65
N PRO A 13 -0.82 1.59 8.74
CA PRO A 13 -1.41 0.79 7.67
C PRO A 13 -0.33 0.06 6.85
N LEU A 14 0.70 0.78 6.40
CA LEU A 14 1.79 0.21 5.60
C LEU A 14 2.50 -0.96 6.32
N GLN A 15 2.85 -0.79 7.60
CA GLN A 15 3.48 -1.86 8.38
C GLN A 15 2.62 -3.11 8.51
N GLN A 16 1.29 -2.95 8.66
CA GLN A 16 0.37 -4.08 8.75
C GLN A 16 0.36 -4.89 7.45
N VAL A 17 0.23 -4.23 6.30
CA VAL A 17 0.22 -4.93 5.00
C VAL A 17 1.58 -5.49 4.61
N CYS A 18 2.68 -4.83 4.97
CA CYS A 18 4.01 -5.41 4.75
C CYS A 18 4.25 -6.70 5.56
N GLY A 19 3.49 -6.94 6.64
CA GLY A 19 3.60 -8.13 7.47
C GLY A 19 3.11 -9.42 6.80
N VAL A 20 2.24 -9.31 5.78
CA VAL A 20 1.74 -10.49 5.03
C VAL A 20 2.57 -10.80 3.78
N LEU A 21 3.61 -10.02 3.49
CA LEU A 21 4.45 -10.25 2.32
C LEU A 21 5.52 -11.30 2.60
N SER A 22 5.69 -12.22 1.65
CA SER A 22 6.76 -13.22 1.71
C SER A 22 8.15 -12.57 1.68
N SER A 23 9.08 -13.12 2.46
CA SER A 23 10.49 -12.67 2.46
C SER A 23 11.25 -13.00 1.18
N ARG A 24 10.78 -13.99 0.42
CA ARG A 24 11.36 -14.45 -0.86
C ARG A 24 10.23 -14.86 -1.81
N PRO A 25 9.54 -13.90 -2.44
CA PRO A 25 8.47 -14.25 -3.36
C PRO A 25 9.02 -14.85 -4.66
N ASN A 26 8.27 -15.77 -5.25
CA ASN A 26 8.58 -16.35 -6.56
C ASN A 26 8.33 -15.38 -7.72
N ILE A 27 7.55 -14.33 -7.50
CA ILE A 27 7.18 -13.32 -8.49
C ILE A 27 7.59 -11.93 -7.97
N PRO A 28 8.41 -11.15 -8.69
CA PRO A 28 8.93 -9.87 -8.20
C PRO A 28 7.87 -8.85 -7.77
N VAL A 29 6.72 -8.79 -8.45
CA VAL A 29 5.64 -7.84 -8.12
C VAL A 29 5.03 -8.09 -6.74
N LEU A 30 5.16 -9.30 -6.19
CA LEU A 30 4.65 -9.64 -4.86
C LEU A 30 5.52 -9.08 -3.72
N ASN A 31 6.68 -8.48 -4.04
CA ASN A 31 7.41 -7.63 -3.09
C ASN A 31 6.84 -6.21 -3.00
N ASN A 32 5.85 -5.87 -3.82
CA ASN A 32 5.22 -4.56 -3.80
C ASN A 32 3.94 -4.58 -2.98
N VAL A 33 3.55 -3.39 -2.50
CA VAL A 33 2.19 -3.12 -2.05
C VAL A 33 1.42 -2.41 -3.15
N LEU A 34 0.14 -2.71 -3.27
CA LEU A 34 -0.81 -1.99 -4.12
C LEU A 34 -1.34 -0.79 -3.35
N LEU A 35 -1.26 0.39 -3.96
CA LEU A 35 -1.83 1.63 -3.48
C LEU A 35 -2.97 2.05 -4.41
N GLN A 36 -4.14 2.30 -3.85
CA GLN A 36 -5.31 2.76 -4.59
C GLN A 36 -5.87 4.02 -3.94
N ILE A 37 -6.02 5.07 -4.75
CA ILE A 37 -6.56 6.35 -4.31
C ILE A 37 -7.92 6.54 -4.97
N GLU A 38 -8.94 6.67 -4.13
CA GLU A 38 -10.30 6.92 -4.56
C GLU A 38 -11.04 7.76 -3.52
N ASN A 39 -11.74 8.81 -3.94
CA ASN A 39 -12.58 9.64 -3.06
C ASN A 39 -11.82 10.14 -1.80
N ASN A 40 -10.59 10.61 -2.00
CA ASN A 40 -9.70 11.10 -0.95
C ASN A 40 -9.34 10.05 0.13
N ARG A 41 -9.43 8.78 -0.23
CA ARG A 41 -9.04 7.63 0.59
C ARG A 41 -7.89 6.90 -0.09
N LEU A 42 -6.96 6.41 0.73
CA LEU A 42 -5.90 5.50 0.30
C LEU A 42 -6.21 4.10 0.83
N THR A 43 -6.31 3.15 -0.08
CA THR A 43 -6.32 1.72 0.21
C THR A 43 -4.94 1.16 -0.07
N ILE A 44 -4.40 0.40 0.89
CA ILE A 44 -3.10 -0.28 0.77
C ILE A 44 -3.34 -1.78 0.90
N THR A 45 -2.94 -2.55 -0.12
CA THR A 45 -3.13 -3.99 -0.18
C THR A 45 -1.79 -4.70 -0.37
N GLY A 46 -1.60 -5.80 0.35
CA GLY A 46 -0.44 -6.69 0.25
C GLY A 46 -0.88 -8.14 0.25
N THR A 47 -0.17 -9.00 -0.49
CA THR A 47 -0.50 -10.42 -0.62
C THR A 47 0.72 -11.28 -0.96
N ASP A 48 0.70 -12.54 -0.53
CA ASP A 48 1.64 -13.60 -0.92
C ASP A 48 1.00 -14.72 -1.75
N LEU A 49 -0.21 -14.46 -2.30
CA LEU A 49 -1.11 -15.39 -3.00
C LEU A 49 -1.89 -16.38 -2.13
N GLU A 50 -1.54 -16.54 -0.86
CA GLU A 50 -2.31 -17.35 0.10
C GLU A 50 -3.18 -16.47 0.99
N VAL A 51 -2.61 -15.34 1.43
CA VAL A 51 -3.28 -14.35 2.26
C VAL A 51 -3.23 -12.99 1.56
N GLU A 52 -4.33 -12.24 1.70
CA GLU A 52 -4.40 -10.83 1.34
C GLU A 52 -4.81 -10.03 2.58
N LEU A 53 -4.11 -8.91 2.80
CA LEU A 53 -4.51 -7.91 3.78
C LEU A 53 -4.72 -6.57 3.07
N SER A 54 -5.79 -5.87 3.42
CA SER A 54 -6.04 -4.51 2.96
C SER A 54 -6.34 -3.59 4.12
N THR A 55 -5.81 -2.37 4.04
CA THR A 55 -6.00 -1.31 5.03
C THR A 55 -6.44 -0.04 4.33
N GLN A 56 -7.17 0.81 5.04
CA GLN A 56 -7.67 2.08 4.49
C GLN A 56 -7.36 3.23 5.43
N THR A 57 -7.01 4.37 4.84
CA THR A 57 -6.74 5.60 5.58
C THR A 57 -7.20 6.82 4.79
N GLN A 58 -7.55 7.89 5.50
CA GLN A 58 -8.02 9.13 4.89
C GLN A 58 -6.80 9.97 4.44
N LEU A 59 -6.87 10.51 3.22
CA LEU A 59 -5.84 11.42 2.71
C LEU A 59 -6.13 12.86 3.16
N SER A 60 -5.06 13.64 3.34
CA SER A 60 -5.16 15.08 3.60
C SER A 60 -5.55 15.83 2.32
N SER A 61 -4.98 15.43 1.18
CA SER A 61 -5.38 15.92 -0.14
C SER A 61 -5.01 14.90 -1.22
N SER A 62 -5.79 14.86 -2.31
CA SER A 62 -5.48 14.08 -3.50
C SER A 62 -5.92 14.85 -4.75
N THR A 63 -5.04 14.90 -5.75
CA THR A 63 -5.32 15.63 -7.02
C THR A 63 -5.96 14.70 -8.06
N THR A 64 -5.72 13.40 -7.97
CA THR A 64 -6.17 12.43 -8.98
C THR A 64 -6.34 11.04 -8.38
N ASN A 65 -7.42 10.36 -8.75
CA ASN A 65 -7.67 8.95 -8.42
C ASN A 65 -6.76 8.01 -9.23
N GLY A 66 -6.63 6.77 -8.75
CA GLY A 66 -6.11 5.64 -9.51
C GLY A 66 -5.25 4.72 -8.66
N ASN A 67 -4.52 3.81 -9.33
CA ASN A 67 -3.74 2.77 -8.67
C ASN A 67 -2.29 2.72 -9.17
N PHE A 68 -1.40 2.25 -8.30
CA PHE A 68 0.00 1.97 -8.60
C PHE A 68 0.56 1.03 -7.54
N THR A 69 1.69 0.39 -7.83
CA THR A 69 2.41 -0.42 -6.85
C THR A 69 3.73 0.24 -6.48
N ILE A 70 4.18 0.03 -5.25
CA ILE A 70 5.51 0.44 -4.79
C ILE A 70 6.20 -0.72 -4.05
N PRO A 71 7.53 -0.81 -4.09
CA PRO A 71 8.26 -1.75 -3.25
C PRO A 71 7.90 -1.59 -1.77
N ALA A 72 7.59 -2.69 -1.09
CA ALA A 72 7.21 -2.68 0.32
C ALA A 72 8.38 -2.41 1.27
N LYS A 73 9.61 -2.67 0.80
CA LYS A 73 10.86 -2.44 1.50
C LYS A 73 11.82 -1.72 0.56
N ASN A 74 12.39 -0.61 1.02
CA ASN A 74 13.57 -0.06 0.37
C ASN A 74 14.77 -0.92 0.77
N SER A 75 15.44 -1.51 -0.21
CA SER A 75 16.77 -2.12 -0.04
C SER A 75 17.84 -1.04 0.10
#